data_AF-A0A7Y2CLK8-F1
#
_entry.id   AF-A0A7Y2CLK8-F1
#
_cell.length_a   1.000
_cell.length_b   1.000
_cell.length_c   1.000
_cell.angle_alpha   90.00
_cell.angle_beta   90.00
_cell.angle_gamma   90.00
#
_symmetry.space_group_name_H-M   'P 1'
#
loop_
_entity.id
_entity.type
_entity.pdbx_description
1 polymer ?
#
loop_
_entity_poly.entity_id
_entity_poly.type
_entity_poly.pdbx_seq_one_letter_code
_entity_poly.pdbx_strand_id
1 'polypeptide(L)'
;MKNLRILIPAALIVALTGCGQNGGEAGLAPQNAAPARGGDLRVDRMGMPAIATAVITSKDAYNVANPTDDAAGTFVGEITANVDFLHSALDDDLTGLGLTPCATGDCVGQAAPFVVPDVITLDTSQPAGFPNGRRLTDPVIDVTLALVLLDLSVHPVDTLIGVNPTANDLPFGNRFPYLARPHLP
;
A
#
# COMPACT_ATOMS: atom_id res chain seq x y z
N MET A 1 47.64 9.59 -39.76
CA MET A 1 47.04 10.47 -38.73
C MET A 1 45.73 9.80 -38.31
N LYS A 2 45.46 9.32 -37.10
CA LYS A 2 46.07 9.39 -35.76
C LYS A 2 45.77 8.05 -35.07
N ASN A 3 46.76 7.48 -34.40
CA ASN A 3 46.59 6.36 -33.48
C ASN A 3 46.13 6.96 -32.14
N LEU A 4 44.92 6.64 -31.67
CA LEU A 4 44.46 7.07 -30.35
C LEU A 4 44.42 5.86 -29.41
N ARG A 5 45.52 5.71 -28.67
CA ARG A 5 45.60 4.85 -27.48
C ARG A 5 44.88 5.57 -26.34
N ILE A 6 43.71 5.07 -25.93
CA ILE A 6 43.05 5.53 -24.71
C ILE A 6 43.72 4.81 -23.54
N LEU A 7 44.51 5.57 -22.77
CA LEU A 7 45.02 5.18 -21.46
C LEU A 7 43.86 5.19 -20.46
N ILE A 8 43.67 4.07 -19.76
CA ILE A 8 42.90 3.96 -18.53
C ILE A 8 43.83 4.40 -17.38
N PRO A 9 43.48 5.39 -16.54
CA PRO A 9 43.98 5.44 -15.19
C PRO A 9 42.90 4.96 -14.22
N ALA A 10 43.28 3.98 -13.40
CA ALA A 10 42.59 3.62 -12.19
C ALA A 10 42.57 4.83 -11.24
N ALA A 11 41.41 5.14 -10.68
CA ALA A 11 41.28 5.94 -9.47
C ALA A 11 40.01 5.50 -8.73
N LEU A 12 40.20 4.53 -7.83
CA LEU A 12 39.31 4.26 -6.71
C LEU A 12 39.38 5.47 -5.76
N ILE A 13 38.30 6.24 -5.66
CA ILE A 13 38.14 7.26 -4.62
C ILE A 13 36.82 6.99 -3.92
N VAL A 14 36.93 6.34 -2.76
CA VAL A 14 35.91 6.40 -1.70
C VAL A 14 36.09 7.76 -1.02
N ALA A 15 35.07 8.60 -1.08
CA ALA A 15 34.98 9.80 -0.25
C ALA A 15 33.66 9.76 0.52
N LEU A 16 33.75 9.38 1.80
CA LEU A 16 32.74 9.73 2.79
C LEU A 16 32.85 11.24 3.03
N THR A 17 31.85 12.01 2.63
CA THR A 17 31.64 13.37 3.14
C THR A 17 30.57 13.33 4.21
N GLY A 18 31.03 13.08 5.45
CA GLY A 18 30.32 13.51 6.64
C GLY A 18 30.59 14.99 6.88
N CYS A 19 29.55 15.75 7.24
CA CYS A 19 29.69 17.09 7.79
C CYS A 19 29.38 17.07 9.29
N GLY A 20 30.42 17.28 10.09
CA GLY A 20 30.39 18.16 11.27
C GLY A 20 29.66 17.68 12.51
N GLN A 21 30.41 17.07 13.43
CA GLN A 21 30.04 16.98 14.86
C GLN A 21 30.17 18.36 15.53
N ASN A 22 29.09 18.84 16.14
CA ASN A 22 29.17 19.67 17.34
C ASN A 22 28.44 18.90 18.45
N GLY A 23 29.14 18.66 19.55
CA GLY A 23 28.81 17.64 20.54
C GLY A 23 27.44 17.78 21.20
N GLY A 24 26.90 16.62 21.55
CA GLY A 24 25.67 16.45 22.31
C GLY A 24 25.22 15.01 22.18
N GLU A 25 25.64 14.19 23.14
CA GLU A 25 25.10 12.90 23.61
C GLU A 25 24.25 12.06 22.64
N ALA A 26 24.61 10.78 22.51
CA ALA A 26 23.80 9.76 21.88
C ALA A 26 22.44 9.63 22.60
N GLY A 27 21.48 10.43 22.17
CA GLY A 27 20.08 10.31 22.53
C GLY A 27 19.39 9.50 21.44
N LEU A 28 18.99 8.27 21.77
CA LEU A 28 17.86 7.62 21.13
C LEU A 28 16.70 8.62 21.15
N ALA A 29 16.44 9.28 20.02
CA ALA A 29 15.24 10.08 19.89
C ALA A 29 14.07 9.13 20.13
N PRO A 30 13.17 9.41 21.09
CA PRO A 30 12.00 8.58 21.26
C PRO A 30 11.21 8.68 19.94
N GLN A 31 10.96 7.52 19.33
CA GLN A 31 10.04 7.34 18.19
C GLN A 31 8.58 7.73 18.51
N ASN A 32 8.34 8.37 19.66
CA ASN A 32 7.08 8.92 20.12
C ASN A 32 7.16 10.46 20.30
N ALA A 33 8.02 11.16 19.55
CA ALA A 33 7.92 12.61 19.48
C ALA A 33 6.64 12.96 18.73
N ALA A 34 5.59 13.36 19.48
CA ALA A 34 4.41 13.98 18.89
C ALA A 34 4.87 15.13 17.97
N PRO A 35 4.40 15.18 16.71
CA PRO A 35 4.87 16.17 15.76
C PRO A 35 4.59 17.57 16.31
N ALA A 36 5.53 18.48 16.09
CA ALA A 36 5.36 19.88 16.43
C ALA A 36 4.05 20.41 15.83
N ARG A 37 3.30 21.11 16.68
CA ARG A 37 1.97 21.68 16.46
C ARG A 37 1.99 22.68 15.31
N GLY A 38 1.96 22.22 14.05
CA GLY A 38 1.94 23.09 12.88
C GLY A 38 2.31 22.49 11.52
N GLY A 39 2.76 21.23 11.43
CA GLY A 39 2.89 20.51 10.16
C GLY A 39 1.84 19.41 10.09
N ASP A 40 1.13 19.28 8.95
CA ASP A 40 0.24 18.16 8.70
C ASP A 40 1.05 16.86 8.78
N LEU A 41 1.02 16.17 9.93
CA LEU A 41 1.62 14.85 10.04
C LEU A 41 0.69 13.89 9.29
N ARG A 42 1.15 13.41 8.15
CA ARG A 42 0.47 12.32 7.45
C ARG A 42 0.53 11.07 8.34
N VAL A 43 -0.62 10.71 8.92
CA VAL A 43 -0.75 9.54 9.79
C VAL A 43 -0.89 8.26 8.98
N ASP A 44 -1.56 8.35 7.83
CA ASP A 44 -1.87 7.19 7.00
C ASP A 44 -1.94 7.53 5.50
N ARG A 45 -1.71 6.52 4.65
CA ARG A 45 -1.95 6.56 3.20
C ARG A 45 -3.04 5.56 2.86
N MET A 46 -4.13 6.08 2.29
CA MET A 46 -5.38 5.33 2.09
C MET A 46 -5.89 5.41 0.64
N GLY A 47 -4.98 5.38 -0.34
CA GLY A 47 -5.35 5.24 -1.75
C GLY A 47 -6.09 3.93 -1.97
N MET A 48 -5.42 2.84 -1.59
CA MET A 48 -5.89 1.47 -1.49
C MET A 48 -5.96 1.06 -0.01
N PRO A 49 -7.16 0.98 0.60
CA PRO A 49 -7.33 0.84 2.05
C PRO A 49 -6.65 -0.35 2.74
N ALA A 50 -6.37 -1.45 2.02
CA ALA A 50 -5.79 -2.65 2.61
C ALA A 50 -4.26 -2.60 2.74
N ILE A 51 -3.58 -1.66 2.07
CA ILE A 51 -2.13 -1.72 1.91
C ILE A 51 -1.42 -1.32 3.20
N ALA A 52 -1.59 -0.08 3.66
CA ALA A 52 -1.00 0.39 4.92
C ALA A 52 -1.52 -0.37 6.16
N THR A 53 -2.71 -0.97 6.07
CA THR A 53 -3.37 -1.62 7.20
C THR A 53 -2.95 -3.08 7.38
N ALA A 54 -2.88 -3.86 6.30
CA ALA A 54 -2.69 -5.31 6.35
C ALA A 54 -1.45 -5.83 5.60
N VAL A 55 -1.02 -5.15 4.53
CA VAL A 55 0.01 -5.68 3.60
C VAL A 55 1.37 -4.99 3.78
N ILE A 56 1.44 -3.96 4.63
CA ILE A 56 2.67 -3.27 5.02
C ILE A 56 2.94 -3.48 6.52
N THR A 57 4.16 -3.91 6.82
CA THR A 57 4.73 -4.05 8.16
C THR A 57 5.44 -2.77 8.59
N SER A 58 6.18 -2.12 7.69
CA SER A 58 6.92 -0.87 7.91
C SER A 58 6.00 0.37 7.84
N LYS A 59 4.90 0.33 8.60
CA LYS A 59 3.78 1.29 8.50
C LYS A 59 4.20 2.76 8.59
N ASP A 60 5.04 3.12 9.55
CA ASP A 60 5.49 4.51 9.71
C ASP A 60 6.30 4.98 8.50
N ALA A 61 7.19 4.12 7.97
CA ALA A 61 7.99 4.43 6.80
C ALA A 61 7.12 4.57 5.54
N TYR A 62 6.18 3.66 5.33
CA TYR A 62 5.19 3.75 4.26
C TYR A 62 4.35 5.02 4.39
N ASN A 63 3.85 5.31 5.60
CA ASN A 63 3.00 6.46 5.85
C ASN A 63 3.75 7.79 5.73
N VAL A 64 5.09 7.83 5.78
CA VAL A 64 5.91 9.04 5.49
C VAL A 64 6.52 9.08 4.08
N ALA A 65 6.33 8.05 3.24
CA ALA A 65 6.77 8.02 1.84
C ALA A 65 5.87 8.77 0.84
N ASN A 66 6.41 9.12 -0.32
CA ASN A 66 5.68 9.82 -1.40
C ASN A 66 5.23 8.86 -2.50
N PRO A 67 4.20 9.21 -3.30
CA PRO A 67 3.80 8.43 -4.47
C PRO A 67 4.94 8.11 -5.46
N THR A 68 5.96 8.97 -5.54
CA THR A 68 7.16 8.72 -6.35
C THR A 68 7.99 7.53 -5.85
N ASP A 69 7.98 7.27 -4.55
CA ASP A 69 8.70 6.16 -3.93
C ASP A 69 7.96 4.84 -4.19
N ASP A 70 6.62 4.87 -4.19
CA ASP A 70 5.80 3.73 -4.62
C ASP A 70 6.10 3.41 -6.09
N ALA A 71 6.07 4.43 -6.96
CA ALA A 71 6.38 4.28 -8.39
C ALA A 71 7.83 3.79 -8.64
N ALA A 72 8.76 4.08 -7.74
CA ALA A 72 10.11 3.54 -7.75
C ALA A 72 10.20 2.09 -7.20
N GLY A 73 9.10 1.55 -6.69
CA GLY A 73 9.00 0.18 -6.20
C GLY A 73 9.53 -0.01 -4.77
N THR A 74 9.71 1.06 -3.98
CA THR A 74 10.35 1.01 -2.65
C THR A 74 9.73 -0.03 -1.73
N PHE A 75 8.40 -0.22 -1.78
CA PHE A 75 7.67 -1.15 -0.91
C PHE A 75 7.22 -2.44 -1.61
N VAL A 76 7.48 -2.61 -2.91
CA VAL A 76 7.00 -3.77 -3.68
C VAL A 76 7.53 -5.08 -3.12
N GLY A 77 8.80 -5.12 -2.70
CA GLY A 77 9.38 -6.32 -2.08
C GLY A 77 8.68 -6.72 -0.78
N GLU A 78 8.32 -5.74 0.05
CA GLU A 78 7.60 -5.97 1.30
C GLU A 78 6.16 -6.41 1.07
N ILE A 79 5.47 -5.73 0.14
CA ILE A 79 4.11 -6.11 -0.27
C ILE A 79 4.09 -7.55 -0.77
N THR A 80 4.99 -7.92 -1.68
CA THR A 80 5.10 -9.29 -2.21
C THR A 80 5.35 -10.30 -1.10
N ALA A 81 6.26 -10.01 -0.17
CA ALA A 81 6.55 -10.92 0.94
C ALA A 81 5.34 -11.14 1.87
N ASN A 82 4.58 -10.07 2.16
CA ASN A 82 3.39 -10.17 2.99
C ASN A 82 2.22 -10.85 2.25
N VAL A 83 2.06 -10.63 0.95
CA VAL A 83 1.08 -11.36 0.12
C VAL A 83 1.45 -12.84 0.03
N ASP A 84 2.72 -13.18 -0.11
CA ASP A 84 3.21 -14.57 -0.09
C ASP A 84 2.92 -15.27 1.24
N PHE A 85 3.07 -14.54 2.35
CA PHE A 85 2.69 -15.03 3.67
C PHE A 85 1.18 -15.29 3.78
N LEU A 86 0.34 -14.41 3.22
CA LEU A 86 -1.12 -14.62 3.19
C LEU A 86 -1.48 -15.87 2.37
N HIS A 87 -0.87 -16.06 1.20
CA HIS A 87 -1.05 -17.27 0.37
C HIS A 87 -0.67 -18.53 1.13
N SER A 88 0.52 -18.52 1.75
CA SER A 88 0.99 -19.65 2.56
C SER A 88 0.05 -20.01 3.72
N ALA A 89 -0.70 -19.02 4.23
CA ALA A 89 -1.61 -19.20 5.35
C ALA A 89 -3.07 -19.52 4.95
N LEU A 90 -3.50 -19.18 3.74
CA LEU A 90 -4.92 -19.20 3.35
C LEU A 90 -5.22 -20.03 2.10
N ASP A 91 -4.23 -20.41 1.28
CA ASP A 91 -4.49 -21.08 0.01
C ASP A 91 -5.16 -22.46 0.16
N ASP A 92 -4.83 -23.19 1.22
CA ASP A 92 -5.45 -24.47 1.53
C ASP A 92 -6.91 -24.31 1.96
N ASP A 93 -7.20 -23.30 2.78
CA ASP A 93 -8.57 -22.92 3.17
C ASP A 93 -9.40 -22.47 1.97
N LEU A 94 -8.85 -21.61 1.10
CA LEU A 94 -9.52 -21.15 -0.12
C LEU A 94 -9.81 -22.33 -1.06
N THR A 95 -8.84 -23.23 -1.24
CA THR A 95 -9.03 -24.43 -2.05
C THR A 95 -10.08 -25.35 -1.43
N GLY A 96 -10.10 -25.48 -0.10
CA GLY A 96 -11.12 -26.20 0.66
C GLY A 96 -12.54 -25.65 0.46
N LEU A 97 -12.66 -24.36 0.20
CA LEU A 97 -13.91 -23.67 -0.15
C LEU A 97 -14.26 -23.75 -1.66
N GLY A 98 -13.43 -24.41 -2.47
CA GLY A 98 -13.63 -24.52 -3.92
C GLY A 98 -13.26 -23.25 -4.69
N LEU A 99 -12.52 -22.34 -4.07
CA LEU A 99 -11.92 -21.18 -4.71
C LEU A 99 -10.54 -21.54 -5.28
N THR A 100 -10.07 -20.75 -6.24
CA THR A 100 -8.79 -20.98 -6.91
C THR A 100 -7.86 -19.82 -6.55
N PRO A 101 -6.89 -20.04 -5.66
CA PRO A 101 -5.85 -19.05 -5.43
C PRO A 101 -4.99 -18.83 -6.66
N CYS A 102 -4.59 -17.59 -6.88
CA CYS A 102 -3.53 -17.21 -7.82
C CYS A 102 -2.16 -17.59 -7.25
N ALA A 103 -1.11 -17.63 -8.09
CA ALA A 103 0.25 -17.56 -7.57
C ALA A 103 0.53 -16.14 -7.03
N THR A 104 1.30 -16.01 -5.95
CA THR A 104 1.68 -14.71 -5.34
C THR A 104 2.08 -13.66 -6.38
N GLY A 105 2.95 -14.03 -7.33
CA GLY A 105 3.43 -13.12 -8.37
C GLY A 105 2.33 -12.60 -9.30
N ASP A 106 1.37 -13.45 -9.64
CA ASP A 106 0.23 -13.08 -10.49
C ASP A 106 -0.72 -12.15 -9.72
N CYS A 107 -0.98 -12.44 -8.44
CA CYS A 107 -1.79 -11.58 -7.59
C CYS A 107 -1.18 -10.22 -7.29
N VAL A 108 0.13 -10.16 -7.07
CA VAL A 108 0.84 -8.88 -7.00
C VAL A 108 0.77 -8.14 -8.34
N GLY A 109 0.93 -8.86 -9.45
CA GLY A 109 0.85 -8.29 -10.80
C GLY A 109 -0.52 -7.68 -11.12
N GLN A 110 -1.62 -8.37 -10.78
CA GLN A 110 -2.98 -7.86 -11.00
C GLN A 110 -3.33 -6.69 -10.08
N ALA A 111 -2.78 -6.64 -8.85
CA ALA A 111 -3.00 -5.54 -7.91
C ALA A 111 -2.14 -4.29 -8.19
N ALA A 112 -0.96 -4.46 -8.80
CA ALA A 112 0.02 -3.40 -9.00
C ALA A 112 -0.54 -2.10 -9.63
N PRO A 113 -1.42 -2.11 -10.64
CA PRO A 113 -1.97 -0.89 -11.23
C PRO A 113 -2.76 0.00 -10.26
N PHE A 114 -3.20 -0.55 -9.12
CA PHE A 114 -4.01 0.15 -8.13
C PHE A 114 -3.22 0.54 -6.88
N VAL A 115 -2.08 -0.08 -6.63
CA VAL A 115 -1.25 0.10 -5.43
C VAL A 115 0.03 0.88 -5.72
N VAL A 116 0.44 0.93 -6.99
CA VAL A 116 1.67 1.60 -7.43
C VAL A 116 1.37 2.67 -8.49
N PRO A 117 1.37 3.96 -8.12
CA PRO A 117 1.46 4.49 -6.76
C PRO A 117 0.15 4.37 -5.97
N ASP A 118 0.22 4.43 -4.63
CA ASP A 118 -0.95 4.33 -3.75
C ASP A 118 -1.77 5.64 -3.76
N VAL A 119 -2.50 5.85 -4.85
CA VAL A 119 -3.33 7.05 -5.08
C VAL A 119 -4.71 6.64 -5.56
N ILE A 120 -5.73 7.33 -5.06
CA ILE A 120 -7.08 7.18 -5.59
C ILE A 120 -7.17 7.91 -6.93
N THR A 121 -7.57 7.20 -7.98
CA THR A 121 -7.75 7.77 -9.32
C THR A 121 -9.23 8.08 -9.55
N LEU A 122 -9.50 9.14 -10.31
CA LEU A 122 -10.85 9.56 -10.66
C LEU A 122 -10.90 10.00 -12.12
N ASP A 123 -11.69 9.28 -12.91
CA ASP A 123 -12.16 9.66 -14.23
C ASP A 123 -13.61 10.13 -14.13
N THR A 124 -13.83 11.42 -14.34
CA THR A 124 -15.15 12.05 -14.27
C THR A 124 -16.07 11.67 -15.44
N SER A 125 -15.57 10.96 -16.45
CA SER A 125 -16.37 10.43 -17.55
C SER A 125 -16.93 9.03 -17.27
N GLN A 126 -16.44 8.36 -16.22
CA GLN A 126 -16.87 7.02 -15.83
C GLN A 126 -17.80 7.07 -14.61
N PRO A 127 -18.64 6.05 -14.39
CA PRO A 127 -19.42 5.93 -13.17
C PRO A 127 -18.51 5.96 -11.93
N ALA A 128 -18.90 6.72 -10.90
CA ALA A 128 -18.18 6.74 -9.63
C ALA A 128 -18.30 5.40 -8.91
N GLY A 129 -17.27 5.00 -8.17
CA GLY A 129 -17.24 3.78 -7.38
C GLY A 129 -15.93 3.03 -7.58
N PHE A 130 -15.53 2.22 -6.61
CA PHE A 130 -14.23 1.55 -6.62
C PHE A 130 -14.02 0.71 -7.90
N PRO A 131 -12.90 0.89 -8.63
CA PRO A 131 -11.71 1.69 -8.29
C PRO A 131 -11.72 3.16 -8.77
N ASN A 132 -12.74 3.61 -9.51
CA ASN A 132 -12.93 4.99 -9.95
C ASN A 132 -13.47 5.90 -8.83
N GLY A 133 -12.59 6.28 -7.90
CA GLY A 133 -12.99 6.82 -6.61
C GLY A 133 -13.58 5.73 -5.71
N ARG A 134 -14.29 6.11 -4.66
CA ARG A 134 -14.94 5.20 -3.70
C ARG A 134 -16.21 5.81 -3.15
N ARG A 135 -17.30 5.04 -3.15
CA ARG A 135 -18.52 5.35 -2.42
C ARG A 135 -18.41 4.80 -1.01
N LEU A 136 -19.23 5.32 -0.10
CA LEU A 136 -19.28 4.85 1.29
C LEU A 136 -19.74 3.39 1.42
N THR A 137 -20.45 2.89 0.43
CA THR A 137 -21.03 1.54 0.38
C THR A 137 -20.20 0.55 -0.44
N ASP A 138 -19.09 0.99 -1.05
CA ASP A 138 -18.31 0.08 -1.90
C ASP A 138 -17.63 -0.97 -1.02
N PRO A 139 -17.71 -2.27 -1.38
CA PRO A 139 -17.11 -3.37 -0.62
C PRO A 139 -15.61 -3.47 -0.92
N VAL A 140 -14.86 -2.38 -0.64
CA VAL A 140 -13.47 -2.24 -1.07
C VAL A 140 -12.60 -3.38 -0.55
N ILE A 141 -12.77 -3.78 0.72
CA ILE A 141 -11.97 -4.86 1.31
C ILE A 141 -12.26 -6.21 0.66
N ASP A 142 -13.52 -6.53 0.35
CA ASP A 142 -13.87 -7.78 -0.33
C ASP A 142 -13.23 -7.85 -1.72
N VAL A 143 -13.34 -6.76 -2.48
CA VAL A 143 -12.78 -6.67 -3.84
C VAL A 143 -11.25 -6.71 -3.79
N THR A 144 -10.61 -6.02 -2.85
CA THR A 144 -9.15 -6.07 -2.69
C THR A 144 -8.68 -7.45 -2.25
N LEU A 145 -9.43 -8.16 -1.39
CA LEU A 145 -9.09 -9.51 -0.98
C LEU A 145 -9.15 -10.48 -2.17
N ALA A 146 -10.18 -10.38 -3.00
CA ALA A 146 -10.26 -11.17 -4.23
C ALA A 146 -9.08 -10.86 -5.17
N LEU A 147 -8.70 -9.59 -5.28
CA LEU A 147 -7.58 -9.13 -6.10
C LEU A 147 -6.20 -9.60 -5.60
N VAL A 148 -6.03 -9.95 -4.33
CA VAL A 148 -4.72 -10.38 -3.81
C VAL A 148 -4.66 -11.85 -3.44
N LEU A 149 -5.78 -12.58 -3.51
CA LEU A 149 -5.83 -14.00 -3.18
C LEU A 149 -6.34 -14.89 -4.32
N LEU A 150 -7.21 -14.41 -5.22
CA LEU A 150 -7.88 -15.25 -6.20
C LEU A 150 -7.31 -15.09 -7.61
N ASP A 151 -7.32 -16.19 -8.36
CA ASP A 151 -7.11 -16.17 -9.81
C ASP A 151 -8.34 -15.55 -10.50
N LEU A 152 -8.18 -14.30 -10.96
CA LEU A 152 -9.26 -13.55 -11.60
C LEU A 152 -9.61 -14.03 -13.01
N SER A 153 -8.84 -14.95 -13.58
CA SER A 153 -9.22 -15.65 -14.82
C SER A 153 -10.25 -16.76 -14.56
N VAL A 154 -10.35 -17.22 -13.32
CA VAL A 154 -11.28 -18.27 -12.88
C VAL A 154 -12.45 -17.69 -12.10
N HIS A 155 -12.19 -16.77 -11.18
CA HIS A 155 -13.19 -16.18 -10.29
C HIS A 155 -13.35 -14.69 -10.56
N PRO A 156 -14.56 -14.13 -10.63
CA PRO A 156 -14.72 -12.69 -10.79
C PRO A 156 -14.24 -11.93 -9.54
N VAL A 157 -13.87 -10.66 -9.71
CA VAL A 157 -13.32 -9.84 -8.61
C VAL A 157 -14.33 -9.56 -7.47
N ASP A 158 -15.61 -9.83 -7.70
CA ASP A 158 -16.69 -9.69 -6.72
C ASP A 158 -16.99 -11.00 -5.96
N THR A 159 -16.25 -12.08 -6.20
CA THR A 159 -16.48 -13.41 -5.61
C THR A 159 -16.54 -13.40 -4.08
N LEU A 160 -15.75 -12.53 -3.44
CA LEU A 160 -15.69 -12.45 -1.98
C LEU A 160 -16.64 -11.40 -1.39
N ILE A 161 -17.49 -10.75 -2.18
CA ILE A 161 -18.44 -9.77 -1.62
C ILE A 161 -19.38 -10.45 -0.61
N GLY A 162 -19.42 -9.90 0.60
CA GLY A 162 -20.25 -10.40 1.68
C GLY A 162 -19.57 -11.39 2.61
N VAL A 163 -18.27 -11.68 2.42
CA VAL A 163 -17.46 -12.34 3.48
C VAL A 163 -17.13 -11.37 4.61
N ASN A 164 -17.07 -10.06 4.31
CA ASN A 164 -17.02 -8.99 5.30
C ASN A 164 -18.41 -8.39 5.60
N PRO A 165 -18.59 -7.66 6.72
CA PRO A 165 -19.84 -6.96 7.02
C PRO A 165 -20.31 -6.08 5.86
N THR A 166 -21.55 -6.28 5.43
CA THR A 166 -22.12 -5.64 4.22
C THR A 166 -22.66 -4.24 4.45
N ALA A 167 -22.71 -3.77 5.70
CA ALA A 167 -23.18 -2.44 6.07
C ALA A 167 -22.53 -1.97 7.38
N ASN A 168 -22.52 -0.66 7.58
CA ASN A 168 -22.14 -0.04 8.84
C ASN A 168 -23.20 -0.30 9.92
N ASP A 169 -22.80 -0.35 11.19
CA ASP A 169 -23.70 -0.57 12.33
C ASP A 169 -24.81 0.49 12.44
N LEU A 170 -24.51 1.71 11.97
CA LEU A 170 -25.45 2.82 11.88
C LEU A 170 -25.60 3.30 10.42
N PRO A 171 -26.81 3.68 9.98
CA PRO A 171 -27.02 4.16 8.61
C PRO A 171 -26.26 5.47 8.35
N PHE A 172 -25.89 5.70 7.09
CA PHE A 172 -25.31 6.97 6.66
C PHE A 172 -26.32 8.12 6.77
N GLY A 173 -25.84 9.31 7.12
CA GLY A 173 -26.62 10.53 7.08
C GLY A 173 -26.95 10.96 5.65
N ASN A 174 -27.99 11.77 5.48
CA ASN A 174 -28.34 12.37 4.20
C ASN A 174 -27.68 13.75 3.95
N ARG A 175 -26.83 14.18 4.88
CA ARG A 175 -26.09 15.46 4.84
C ARG A 175 -24.69 15.22 5.38
N PHE A 176 -23.76 16.06 4.94
CA PHE A 176 -22.40 16.06 5.45
C PHE A 176 -22.35 16.46 6.94
N PRO A 177 -21.55 15.77 7.79
CA PRO A 177 -20.79 14.56 7.50
C PRO A 177 -21.69 13.32 7.41
N TYR A 178 -21.50 12.52 6.34
CA TYR A 178 -22.36 11.37 6.03
C TYR A 178 -22.14 10.15 6.95
N LEU A 179 -20.99 10.06 7.61
CA LEU A 179 -20.69 8.99 8.56
C LEU A 179 -21.37 9.25 9.91
N ALA A 180 -21.88 8.18 10.53
CA ALA A 180 -22.40 8.24 11.89
C ALA A 180 -21.29 8.61 12.90
N ARG A 181 -21.69 9.06 14.09
CA ARG A 181 -20.73 9.32 15.17
C ARG A 181 -20.05 8.02 15.60
N PRO A 182 -18.76 8.05 15.99
CA PRO A 182 -18.09 6.88 16.55
C PRO A 182 -18.84 6.29 17.76
N HIS A 183 -18.79 4.97 17.91
CA HIS A 183 -19.26 4.30 19.11
C HIS A 183 -18.40 4.72 20.31
N LEU A 184 -19.05 4.99 21.44
CA LEU A 184 -18.33 5.29 22.69
C LEU A 184 -17.72 4.00 23.26
N PRO A 185 -16.53 4.06 23.90
CA PRO A 185 -15.91 2.92 24.56
C PRO A 185 -16.75 2.34 25.70
#